data_AF-A0A9E6TGH8-F1
#
_entry.id   AF-A0A9E6TGH8-F1
#
_cell.length_a   1.000
_cell.length_b   1.000
_cell.length_c   1.000
_cell.angle_alpha   90.00
_cell.angle_beta   90.00
_cell.angle_gamma   90.00
#
_symmetry.space_group_name_H-M   'P 1'
#
loop_
_entity.id
_entity.type
_entity.pdbx_description
1 polymer ?
#
loop_
_entity_poly.entity_id
_entity_poly.type
_entity_poly.pdbx_seq_one_letter_code
_entity_poly.pdbx_strand_id
1 'polypeptide(L)'
;MGIVRKPATYSSSDPGRADAGPLRRTRASVPGDEGPAPKLFRHDESHPPSPQTGQPETPVQSLTVLALPSAEILPGRPVGNPLEQYRLKSPASLPQADARGLRVFKGRQYVDIASGEIVQVRQTATTGEYRATLVSEREASGPPLYFDPQGGIWKLQPARSSTDESHVVDIDIDQLIREVRNDALDTKRLHVGSDDPFERSTALDTTLFARGLKQFTPEQAAVIRSELRVVEGIFHDANRAIALNLPKAEAIYASFFGSNHRDVAQPFADAVARGLALSREYQGVWGEAKIVGVDSSDSVAAWMYKRDFHGRLFINRKFMQPGFLCLSLGHEMLHTNRVDRFRAIGPNAADFFYLKGHLSGLLGSASHAVQDGPERAVSDIIMRGGLTVAYLKAFGDDHDSFLFRISDYLGLGDDLDLRAAVELFNANSPMRAQMAVSNADSLIYAAKNMQLLYRSAVEHAPLDRSGTD
;
A
#
# COMPACT_ATOMS: atom_id res chain seq x y z
N MET A 1 51.71 22.34 -68.24
CA MET A 1 50.75 23.05 -67.38
C MET A 1 51.20 22.80 -65.94
N GLY A 2 51.85 23.72 -65.23
CA GLY A 2 51.28 24.92 -64.59
C GLY A 2 50.23 24.47 -63.57
N ILE A 3 50.44 24.44 -62.24
CA ILE A 3 50.71 25.58 -61.34
C ILE A 3 51.31 25.10 -59.97
N VAL A 4 52.42 25.75 -59.55
CA VAL A 4 52.83 26.31 -58.21
C VAL A 4 52.68 25.44 -56.93
N ARG A 5 53.76 24.91 -56.29
CA ARG A 5 54.75 25.45 -55.27
C ARG A 5 54.16 25.80 -53.86
N LYS A 6 54.36 24.98 -52.80
CA LYS A 6 55.47 24.91 -51.76
C LYS A 6 55.19 25.80 -50.49
N PRO A 7 55.85 25.62 -49.31
CA PRO A 7 56.11 24.42 -48.47
C PRO A 7 55.99 24.70 -46.93
N ALA A 8 56.09 23.67 -46.05
CA ALA A 8 56.66 23.70 -44.67
C ALA A 8 56.32 22.36 -43.94
N THR A 9 57.25 21.43 -43.73
CA THR A 9 58.17 21.23 -42.58
C THR A 9 57.56 20.79 -41.23
N TYR A 10 57.90 19.54 -40.88
CA TYR A 10 58.26 18.95 -39.57
C TYR A 10 57.26 18.84 -38.39
N SER A 11 56.82 17.58 -38.16
CA SER A 11 57.17 16.66 -37.06
C SER A 11 56.79 16.91 -35.58
N SER A 12 56.19 15.85 -35.03
CA SER A 12 56.08 15.40 -33.61
C SER A 12 55.11 16.19 -32.72
N SER A 13 54.26 15.59 -31.87
CA SER A 13 54.31 14.26 -31.24
C SER A 13 52.91 13.84 -30.72
N ASP A 14 52.78 12.53 -30.50
CA ASP A 14 51.75 11.74 -29.78
C ASP A 14 50.36 11.50 -30.38
N PRO A 15 50.11 10.26 -30.87
CA PRO A 15 48.78 9.68 -30.96
C PRO A 15 48.50 8.81 -29.73
N GLY A 16 47.51 9.23 -28.94
CA GLY A 16 46.78 8.31 -28.09
C GLY A 16 45.92 7.35 -28.92
N ARG A 17 45.63 6.21 -28.27
CA ARG A 17 44.46 5.33 -28.46
C ARG A 17 44.68 4.08 -29.33
N ALA A 18 45.08 2.99 -28.65
CA ALA A 18 44.76 1.62 -29.04
C ALA A 18 44.11 0.89 -27.84
N ASP A 19 42.84 0.54 -28.07
CA ASP A 19 42.13 -0.68 -27.70
C ASP A 19 42.66 -1.59 -26.56
N ALA A 20 41.85 -1.74 -25.52
CA ALA A 20 41.79 -2.91 -24.66
C ALA A 20 40.46 -2.89 -23.87
N GLY A 21 39.52 -3.77 -24.24
CA GLY A 21 38.26 -3.93 -23.52
C GLY A 21 38.44 -4.41 -22.08
N PRO A 22 37.52 -4.10 -21.16
CA PRO A 22 37.48 -4.75 -19.85
C PRO A 22 36.35 -5.77 -19.76
N LEU A 23 36.77 -7.04 -19.68
CA LEU A 23 36.40 -8.01 -18.64
C LEU A 23 35.01 -7.88 -18.01
N ARG A 24 34.17 -8.81 -18.47
CA ARG A 24 32.99 -9.39 -17.82
C ARG A 24 33.18 -9.52 -16.29
N ARG A 25 32.48 -8.68 -15.51
CA ARG A 25 32.16 -8.97 -14.10
C ARG A 25 30.70 -9.42 -14.04
N THR A 26 30.52 -10.72 -13.88
CA THR A 26 29.29 -11.35 -13.42
C THR A 26 28.91 -10.79 -12.05
N ARG A 27 27.86 -9.96 -12.00
CA ARG A 27 27.12 -9.67 -10.78
C ARG A 27 25.84 -10.50 -10.84
N ALA A 28 25.66 -11.38 -9.87
CA ALA A 28 24.45 -12.17 -9.69
C ALA A 28 23.23 -11.23 -9.66
N SER A 29 22.29 -11.46 -10.57
CA SER A 29 21.03 -10.73 -10.67
C SER A 29 20.10 -11.24 -9.57
N VAL A 30 19.91 -10.44 -8.52
CA VAL A 30 18.86 -10.61 -7.52
C VAL A 30 17.57 -10.03 -8.12
N PRO A 31 16.41 -10.70 -8.04
CA PRO A 31 15.14 -10.15 -8.50
C PRO A 31 14.74 -8.95 -7.63
N GLY A 32 14.26 -7.86 -8.26
CA GLY A 32 13.90 -6.61 -7.59
C GLY A 32 12.85 -6.78 -6.50
N ASP A 33 13.21 -6.34 -5.30
CA ASP A 33 12.38 -6.25 -4.10
C ASP A 33 11.71 -4.86 -4.11
N GLU A 34 10.37 -4.79 -3.99
CA GLU A 34 9.66 -3.52 -3.74
C GLU A 34 9.96 -3.10 -2.30
N GLY A 35 11.15 -2.53 -2.08
CA GLY A 35 11.50 -1.79 -0.87
C GLY A 35 10.71 -0.48 -0.80
N PRO A 36 10.56 0.12 0.39
CA PRO A 36 9.84 1.39 0.53
C PRO A 36 10.58 2.52 -0.21
N ALA A 37 9.84 3.37 -0.92
CA ALA A 37 10.39 4.59 -1.52
C ALA A 37 10.96 5.52 -0.42
N PRO A 38 12.05 6.26 -0.69
CA PRO A 38 12.72 7.08 0.32
C PRO A 38 11.82 8.22 0.82
N LYS A 39 11.34 8.11 2.08
CA LYS A 39 10.50 9.13 2.74
C LYS A 39 11.40 10.11 3.51
N LEU A 40 11.64 11.31 2.96
CA LEU A 40 12.35 12.39 3.65
C LEU A 40 11.46 13.03 4.74
N PHE A 41 11.90 13.00 6.00
CA PHE A 41 11.26 13.66 7.15
C PHE A 41 12.20 14.67 7.83
N ARG A 42 11.74 15.92 8.01
CA ARG A 42 12.33 16.89 8.94
C ARG A 42 11.27 17.88 9.46
N HIS A 43 11.43 18.25 10.73
CA HIS A 43 10.57 19.06 11.62
C HIS A 43 10.15 20.46 11.18
N ASP A 44 9.04 20.93 11.76
CA ASP A 44 8.86 22.35 12.07
C ASP A 44 8.13 22.55 13.43
N GLU A 45 8.56 23.57 14.19
CA GLU A 45 8.09 23.92 15.55
C GLU A 45 7.05 25.06 15.54
N SER A 46 5.99 24.87 16.34
CA SER A 46 5.06 25.82 16.99
C SER A 46 4.83 27.25 16.44
N HIS A 47 3.56 27.57 16.14
CA HIS A 47 3.03 28.95 16.03
C HIS A 47 1.82 29.19 16.98
N PRO A 48 1.73 30.37 17.64
CA PRO A 48 0.59 30.83 18.45
C PRO A 48 -0.47 31.64 17.64
N PRO A 49 -1.64 32.02 18.24
CA PRO A 49 -2.95 31.99 17.58
C PRO A 49 -3.46 33.31 16.95
N SER A 50 -4.44 33.16 16.05
CA SER A 50 -5.16 34.19 15.28
C SER A 50 -6.36 34.82 16.03
N PRO A 51 -6.86 36.00 15.58
CA PRO A 51 -8.16 36.52 15.96
C PRO A 51 -9.25 36.41 14.85
N GLN A 52 -10.49 36.43 15.34
CA GLN A 52 -11.77 36.02 14.75
C GLN A 52 -12.56 37.15 14.09
N THR A 53 -13.40 36.85 13.10
CA THR A 53 -14.76 37.43 12.80
C THR A 53 -15.26 36.76 11.50
N GLY A 54 -16.52 36.46 11.18
CA GLY A 54 -17.87 36.69 11.70
C GLY A 54 -18.84 36.18 10.61
N GLN A 55 -19.84 35.36 10.93
CA GLN A 55 -20.83 34.80 9.98
C GLN A 55 -21.94 35.81 9.64
N PRO A 56 -22.68 35.60 8.54
CA PRO A 56 -24.07 35.09 8.65
C PRO A 56 -24.49 34.12 7.50
N GLU A 57 -25.11 32.98 7.80
CA GLU A 57 -26.56 32.63 7.76
C GLU A 57 -27.11 32.16 6.38
N THR A 58 -27.82 31.03 6.41
CA THR A 58 -28.41 30.28 5.28
C THR A 58 -29.94 30.30 5.36
N PRO A 59 -30.64 29.81 4.32
CA PRO A 59 -31.75 28.91 4.60
C PRO A 59 -31.78 27.62 3.74
N VAL A 60 -32.41 26.62 4.36
CA VAL A 60 -32.47 25.18 4.06
C VAL A 60 -33.64 24.84 3.13
N GLN A 61 -33.51 23.81 2.28
CA GLN A 61 -34.65 23.10 1.69
C GLN A 61 -34.48 21.58 1.74
N SER A 62 -35.59 20.88 2.03
CA SER A 62 -35.71 19.44 2.29
C SER A 62 -36.18 18.68 1.04
N LEU A 63 -35.66 17.48 0.78
CA LEU A 63 -36.15 16.57 -0.27
C LEU A 63 -36.29 15.13 0.24
N THR A 64 -37.41 14.50 -0.09
CA THR A 64 -37.82 13.13 0.27
C THR A 64 -37.44 12.14 -0.86
N VAL A 65 -36.99 10.93 -0.52
CA VAL A 65 -36.59 9.87 -1.47
C VAL A 65 -37.54 8.66 -1.38
N LEU A 66 -37.97 8.16 -2.54
CA LEU A 66 -38.75 6.92 -2.73
C LEU A 66 -37.82 5.80 -3.25
N ALA A 67 -37.97 4.57 -2.73
CA ALA A 67 -37.18 3.39 -3.10
C ALA A 67 -37.91 2.49 -4.13
N LEU A 68 -37.14 1.78 -4.97
CA LEU A 68 -37.61 0.71 -5.87
C LEU A 68 -36.84 -0.62 -5.61
N PRO A 69 -37.42 -1.80 -5.92
CA PRO A 69 -36.97 -3.10 -5.40
C PRO A 69 -35.95 -3.85 -6.28
N SER A 70 -35.16 -4.75 -5.65
CA SER A 70 -34.13 -5.63 -6.23
C SER A 70 -34.69 -6.77 -7.10
N ALA A 71 -33.90 -7.22 -8.10
CA ALA A 71 -34.16 -8.39 -8.94
C ALA A 71 -33.17 -9.55 -8.64
N GLU A 72 -33.69 -10.78 -8.60
CA GLU A 72 -32.96 -12.05 -8.41
C GLU A 72 -32.40 -12.62 -9.73
N ILE A 73 -31.29 -13.39 -9.65
CA ILE A 73 -30.62 -14.05 -10.79
C ILE A 73 -30.71 -15.58 -10.64
N LEU A 74 -31.10 -16.29 -11.71
CA LEU A 74 -31.20 -17.76 -11.81
C LEU A 74 -29.86 -18.44 -12.25
N PRO A 75 -29.61 -19.72 -11.89
CA PRO A 75 -28.37 -20.44 -12.20
C PRO A 75 -28.36 -21.20 -13.55
N GLY A 76 -27.19 -21.26 -14.20
CA GLY A 76 -26.93 -21.96 -15.48
C GLY A 76 -26.06 -23.25 -15.38
N ARG A 77 -26.16 -24.09 -16.42
CA ARG A 77 -25.81 -25.53 -16.62
C ARG A 77 -24.30 -25.91 -16.74
N PRO A 78 -23.84 -27.16 -16.42
CA PRO A 78 -22.47 -27.67 -16.65
C PRO A 78 -22.33 -28.51 -17.95
N VAL A 79 -21.19 -28.93 -18.54
CA VAL A 79 -19.72 -28.68 -18.49
C VAL A 79 -19.13 -29.32 -19.77
N GLY A 80 -18.33 -28.59 -20.55
CA GLY A 80 -17.28 -29.12 -21.44
C GLY A 80 -15.91 -28.80 -20.83
N ASN A 81 -14.82 -29.47 -21.26
CA ASN A 81 -13.48 -29.38 -20.66
C ASN A 81 -13.07 -27.92 -20.35
N PRO A 82 -13.16 -27.47 -19.09
CA PRO A 82 -13.26 -26.04 -18.77
C PRO A 82 -11.94 -25.28 -18.97
N LEU A 83 -10.85 -25.98 -19.27
CA LEU A 83 -9.52 -25.40 -19.44
C LEU A 83 -9.18 -25.07 -20.90
N GLU A 84 -9.84 -25.66 -21.89
CA GLU A 84 -9.45 -25.53 -23.32
C GLU A 84 -9.47 -24.07 -23.80
N GLN A 85 -10.46 -23.29 -23.35
CA GLN A 85 -10.60 -21.87 -23.72
C GLN A 85 -9.50 -20.97 -23.13
N TYR A 86 -8.75 -21.45 -22.13
CA TYR A 86 -7.70 -20.67 -21.46
C TYR A 86 -6.28 -21.08 -21.88
N ARG A 87 -6.13 -22.11 -22.72
CA ARG A 87 -4.81 -22.63 -23.12
C ARG A 87 -4.11 -21.68 -24.07
N LEU A 88 -2.87 -21.36 -23.75
CA LEU A 88 -1.95 -20.57 -24.55
C LEU A 88 -0.74 -21.43 -24.90
N LYS A 89 -0.18 -21.25 -26.10
CA LYS A 89 1.13 -21.84 -26.44
C LYS A 89 2.22 -21.03 -25.77
N SER A 90 3.21 -21.70 -25.19
CA SER A 90 4.36 -21.05 -24.56
C SER A 90 5.22 -20.29 -25.59
N PRO A 91 5.28 -18.94 -25.58
CA PRO A 91 6.29 -18.20 -26.34
C PRO A 91 7.72 -18.58 -25.92
N ALA A 92 8.66 -18.47 -26.86
CA ALA A 92 10.08 -18.82 -26.66
C ALA A 92 10.80 -17.94 -25.63
N SER A 93 10.21 -16.81 -25.23
CA SER A 93 10.77 -15.82 -24.30
C SER A 93 10.15 -15.84 -22.90
N LEU A 94 9.44 -16.91 -22.51
CA LEU A 94 8.89 -17.04 -21.17
C LEU A 94 9.99 -17.28 -20.12
N PRO A 95 10.04 -16.49 -19.03
CA PRO A 95 10.96 -16.72 -17.92
C PRO A 95 10.66 -18.04 -17.21
N GLN A 96 11.66 -18.57 -16.51
CA GLN A 96 11.54 -19.81 -15.75
C GLN A 96 10.48 -19.69 -14.66
N ALA A 97 9.75 -20.78 -14.40
CA ALA A 97 8.79 -20.83 -13.31
C ALA A 97 9.50 -20.73 -11.95
N ASP A 98 8.86 -20.08 -10.98
CA ASP A 98 9.33 -20.01 -9.60
C ASP A 98 9.14 -21.35 -8.86
N ALA A 99 9.52 -21.40 -7.58
CA ALA A 99 9.41 -22.60 -6.75
C ALA A 99 7.96 -23.11 -6.58
N ARG A 100 6.94 -22.32 -6.99
CA ARG A 100 5.52 -22.68 -6.96
C ARG A 100 4.99 -22.98 -8.37
N GLY A 101 5.85 -23.05 -9.38
CA GLY A 101 5.46 -23.28 -10.76
C GLY A 101 4.79 -22.09 -11.44
N LEU A 102 4.91 -20.87 -10.89
CA LEU A 102 4.37 -19.64 -11.48
C LEU A 102 5.43 -18.94 -12.31
N ARG A 103 5.05 -18.51 -13.52
CA ARG A 103 5.87 -17.69 -14.40
C ARG A 103 5.30 -16.29 -14.41
N VAL A 104 6.11 -15.30 -14.06
CA VAL A 104 5.71 -13.90 -14.20
C VAL A 104 6.28 -13.36 -15.49
N PHE A 105 5.42 -13.04 -16.45
CA PHE A 105 5.82 -12.40 -17.71
C PHE A 105 4.96 -11.16 -17.94
N LYS A 106 5.61 -9.99 -17.99
CA LYS A 106 4.95 -8.68 -18.13
C LYS A 106 3.84 -8.49 -17.07
N GLY A 107 4.18 -8.65 -15.80
CA GLY A 107 3.27 -8.48 -14.66
C GLY A 107 2.14 -9.53 -14.54
N ARG A 108 2.05 -10.47 -15.48
CA ARG A 108 1.01 -11.51 -15.50
C ARG A 108 1.58 -12.85 -15.03
N GLN A 109 0.77 -13.57 -14.28
CA GLN A 109 1.10 -14.90 -13.80
C GLN A 109 0.61 -15.94 -14.80
N TYR A 110 1.51 -16.82 -15.22
CA TYR A 110 1.24 -17.96 -16.07
C TYR A 110 1.68 -19.24 -15.37
N VAL A 111 1.04 -20.34 -15.72
CA VAL A 111 1.36 -21.67 -15.21
C VAL A 111 1.47 -22.67 -16.34
N ASP A 112 2.42 -23.60 -16.25
CA ASP A 112 2.55 -24.69 -17.20
C ASP A 112 1.50 -25.75 -16.88
N ILE A 113 0.67 -26.13 -17.86
CA ILE A 113 -0.34 -27.20 -17.72
C ILE A 113 0.07 -28.49 -18.46
N ALA A 114 0.96 -28.36 -19.44
CA ALA A 114 1.63 -29.44 -20.15
C ALA A 114 2.93 -28.90 -20.79
N SER A 115 3.74 -29.77 -21.39
CA SER A 115 4.96 -29.36 -22.08
C SER A 115 4.63 -28.39 -23.23
N GLY A 116 5.05 -27.13 -23.10
CA GLY A 116 4.79 -26.08 -24.08
C GLY A 116 3.38 -25.47 -24.06
N GLU A 117 2.52 -25.88 -23.11
CA GLU A 117 1.18 -25.32 -22.91
C GLU A 117 1.10 -24.57 -21.57
N ILE A 118 0.68 -23.31 -21.62
CA ILE A 118 0.53 -22.44 -20.45
C ILE A 118 -0.89 -21.89 -20.32
N VAL A 119 -1.26 -21.47 -19.12
CA VAL A 119 -2.51 -20.78 -18.81
C VAL A 119 -2.21 -19.54 -17.98
N GLN A 120 -2.88 -18.42 -18.26
CA GLN A 120 -2.80 -17.26 -17.38
C GLN A 120 -3.68 -17.49 -16.15
N VAL A 121 -3.16 -17.15 -14.96
CA VAL A 121 -3.88 -17.30 -13.69
C VAL A 121 -3.95 -15.99 -12.93
N ARG A 122 -4.98 -15.86 -12.09
CA ARG A 122 -5.04 -14.82 -11.06
C ARG A 122 -5.57 -15.42 -9.77
N GLN A 123 -5.10 -14.89 -8.65
CA GLN A 123 -5.59 -15.28 -7.34
C GLN A 123 -6.93 -14.58 -7.06
N THR A 124 -7.94 -15.33 -6.60
CA THR A 124 -9.25 -14.77 -6.24
C THR A 124 -9.19 -14.15 -4.85
N ALA A 125 -9.67 -12.92 -4.68
CA ALA A 125 -9.65 -12.21 -3.39
C ALA A 125 -10.46 -12.92 -2.29
N THR A 126 -11.48 -13.68 -2.65
CA THR A 126 -12.40 -14.36 -1.72
C THR A 126 -11.82 -15.62 -1.10
N THR A 127 -11.07 -16.43 -1.86
CA THR A 127 -10.61 -17.78 -1.43
C THR A 127 -9.10 -17.97 -1.51
N GLY A 128 -8.36 -17.06 -2.15
CA GLY A 128 -6.93 -17.22 -2.39
C GLY A 128 -6.58 -18.30 -3.42
N GLU A 129 -7.57 -18.86 -4.12
CA GLU A 129 -7.39 -19.86 -5.17
C GLU A 129 -6.86 -19.22 -6.46
N TYR A 130 -5.94 -19.91 -7.15
CA TYR A 130 -5.52 -19.53 -8.50
C TYR A 130 -6.53 -20.04 -9.51
N ARG A 131 -7.14 -19.12 -10.26
CA ARG A 131 -8.10 -19.45 -11.32
C ARG A 131 -7.52 -19.10 -12.68
N ALA A 132 -7.80 -19.94 -13.66
CA ALA A 132 -7.54 -19.61 -15.05
C ALA A 132 -8.30 -18.33 -15.42
N THR A 133 -7.66 -17.45 -16.18
CA THR A 133 -8.24 -16.16 -16.59
C THR A 133 -7.85 -15.86 -18.01
N LEU A 134 -8.78 -15.29 -18.79
CA LEU A 134 -8.47 -14.69 -20.08
C LEU A 134 -7.92 -13.29 -19.88
N VAL A 135 -7.18 -12.80 -20.89
CA VAL A 135 -6.67 -11.42 -20.90
C VAL A 135 -7.80 -10.40 -20.88
N SER A 136 -8.94 -10.72 -21.49
CA SER A 136 -10.13 -9.87 -21.54
C SER A 136 -10.97 -9.89 -20.26
N GLU A 137 -10.65 -10.76 -19.30
CA GLU A 137 -11.44 -10.95 -18.09
C GLU A 137 -10.95 -10.05 -16.95
N ARG A 138 -11.86 -9.19 -16.48
CA ARG A 138 -11.63 -8.30 -15.35
C ARG A 138 -11.54 -9.06 -14.02
N GLU A 139 -12.27 -10.15 -13.89
CA GLU A 139 -12.26 -11.07 -12.76
C GLU A 139 -11.96 -12.49 -13.27
N ALA A 140 -11.14 -13.25 -12.54
CA ALA A 140 -10.76 -14.59 -12.97
C ALA A 140 -11.94 -15.56 -12.87
N SER A 141 -12.59 -15.80 -14.00
CA SER A 141 -13.83 -16.58 -14.10
C SER A 141 -13.58 -18.08 -14.32
N GLY A 142 -12.37 -18.44 -14.75
CA GLY A 142 -12.04 -19.80 -15.17
C GLY A 142 -11.90 -20.81 -14.05
N PRO A 143 -11.67 -22.09 -14.40
CA PRO A 143 -11.57 -23.14 -13.43
C PRO A 143 -10.37 -22.92 -12.49
N PRO A 144 -10.50 -23.31 -11.21
CA PRO A 144 -9.41 -23.26 -10.27
C PRO A 144 -8.34 -24.30 -10.60
N LEU A 145 -7.09 -23.92 -10.42
CA LEU A 145 -5.90 -24.73 -10.69
C LEU A 145 -5.09 -24.93 -9.41
N TYR A 146 -4.45 -26.08 -9.28
CA TYR A 146 -3.49 -26.37 -8.22
C TYR A 146 -2.15 -26.83 -8.81
N PHE A 147 -1.06 -26.52 -8.13
CA PHE A 147 0.28 -26.94 -8.53
C PHE A 147 0.52 -28.40 -8.12
N ASP A 148 0.94 -29.26 -9.05
CA ASP A 148 1.42 -30.60 -8.76
C ASP A 148 2.95 -30.60 -8.69
N PRO A 149 3.55 -30.63 -7.49
CA PRO A 149 5.00 -30.54 -7.31
C PRO A 149 5.75 -31.79 -7.83
N GLN A 150 5.07 -32.94 -8.00
CA GLN A 150 5.68 -34.16 -8.53
C GLN A 150 5.90 -34.06 -10.05
N GLY A 151 4.98 -33.39 -10.75
CA GLY A 151 5.02 -33.20 -12.20
C GLY A 151 5.57 -31.85 -12.66
N GLY A 152 5.71 -30.89 -11.74
CA GLY A 152 6.10 -29.51 -12.06
C GLY A 152 5.08 -28.78 -12.95
N ILE A 153 3.83 -29.26 -13.00
CA ILE A 153 2.75 -28.73 -13.83
C ILE A 153 1.51 -28.46 -12.98
N TRP A 154 0.67 -27.53 -13.42
CA TRP A 154 -0.59 -27.19 -12.79
C TRP A 154 -1.74 -28.00 -13.38
N LYS A 155 -2.64 -28.45 -12.51
CA LYS A 155 -3.78 -29.30 -12.87
C LYS A 155 -5.10 -28.66 -12.45
N LEU A 156 -6.19 -29.04 -13.14
CA LEU A 156 -7.55 -28.66 -12.76
C LEU A 156 -7.84 -29.15 -11.35
N GLN A 157 -8.27 -28.24 -10.48
CA GLN A 157 -8.75 -28.60 -9.15
C GLN A 157 -10.08 -29.36 -9.31
N PRO A 158 -10.20 -30.60 -8.80
CA PRO A 158 -11.45 -31.34 -8.87
C PRO A 158 -12.57 -30.54 -8.19
N ALA A 159 -13.76 -30.52 -8.79
CA ALA A 159 -14.94 -29.95 -8.15
C ALA A 159 -15.16 -30.68 -6.83
N ARG A 160 -15.07 -29.96 -5.70
CA ARG A 160 -15.35 -30.51 -4.38
C ARG A 160 -16.84 -30.82 -4.32
N SER A 161 -17.22 -32.06 -4.60
CA SER A 161 -18.53 -32.59 -4.21
C SER A 161 -18.55 -32.64 -2.69
N SER A 162 -19.48 -31.91 -2.09
CA SER A 162 -19.76 -31.93 -0.66
C SER A 162 -20.35 -33.29 -0.28
N THR A 163 -19.48 -34.24 0.03
CA THR A 163 -19.78 -35.41 0.89
C THR A 163 -18.47 -36.02 1.34
N ASP A 164 -18.56 -36.59 2.52
CA ASP A 164 -17.53 -37.03 3.46
C ASP A 164 -16.48 -38.02 2.93
N GLU A 165 -15.45 -38.18 3.76
CA GLU A 165 -14.48 -39.30 3.85
C GLU A 165 -13.10 -39.18 3.16
N SER A 166 -12.11 -38.91 4.03
CA SER A 166 -10.75 -39.45 4.10
C SER A 166 -10.02 -39.85 2.81
N HIS A 167 -9.00 -39.06 2.47
CA HIS A 167 -7.75 -39.59 1.94
C HIS A 167 -6.57 -38.97 2.68
N VAL A 168 -5.89 -39.84 3.42
CA VAL A 168 -4.72 -39.62 4.25
C VAL A 168 -3.54 -39.25 3.36
N VAL A 169 -2.97 -38.05 3.58
CA VAL A 169 -1.55 -37.82 3.30
C VAL A 169 -0.82 -38.38 4.52
N ASP A 170 0.15 -39.27 4.30
CA ASP A 170 1.16 -39.64 5.30
C ASP A 170 1.98 -38.38 5.63
N ILE A 171 1.37 -37.54 6.45
CA ILE A 171 2.08 -36.66 7.35
C ILE A 171 2.53 -37.62 8.45
N ASP A 172 3.83 -37.73 8.70
CA ASP A 172 4.30 -38.33 9.94
C ASP A 172 3.71 -37.48 11.08
N ILE A 173 2.54 -37.91 11.56
CA ILE A 173 1.78 -37.22 12.59
C ILE A 173 2.65 -37.11 13.84
N ASP A 174 3.57 -38.05 14.08
CA ASP A 174 4.51 -37.94 15.20
C ASP A 174 5.60 -36.88 14.94
N GLN A 175 5.98 -36.61 13.69
CA GLN A 175 6.86 -35.49 13.34
C GLN A 175 6.12 -34.14 13.39
N LEU A 176 4.90 -34.05 12.86
CA LEU A 176 4.10 -32.82 12.94
C LEU A 176 3.64 -32.54 14.38
N ILE A 177 3.28 -33.56 15.15
CA ILE A 177 3.03 -33.43 16.59
C ILE A 177 4.33 -33.10 17.31
N ARG A 178 5.50 -33.62 16.91
CA ARG A 178 6.78 -33.16 17.50
C ARG A 178 7.09 -31.72 17.14
N GLU A 179 6.84 -31.26 15.92
CA GLU A 179 7.06 -29.88 15.49
C GLU A 179 6.07 -28.92 16.16
N VAL A 180 4.78 -29.26 16.19
CA VAL A 180 3.73 -28.51 16.90
C VAL A 180 3.91 -28.57 18.41
N ARG A 181 4.37 -29.68 18.97
CA ARG A 181 4.69 -29.80 20.39
C ARG A 181 5.99 -29.08 20.71
N ASN A 182 6.97 -29.00 19.80
CA ASN A 182 8.16 -28.17 19.97
C ASN A 182 7.82 -26.67 19.86
N ASP A 183 6.91 -26.28 18.97
CA ASP A 183 6.37 -24.91 18.85
C ASP A 183 5.47 -24.53 20.04
N ALA A 184 4.68 -25.48 20.55
CA ALA A 184 3.86 -25.31 21.76
C ALA A 184 4.68 -25.39 23.05
N LEU A 185 5.85 -26.04 23.02
CA LEU A 185 6.82 -26.03 24.12
C LEU A 185 7.72 -24.80 24.09
N ASP A 186 7.81 -24.07 22.96
CA ASP A 186 8.49 -22.78 22.89
C ASP A 186 7.57 -21.62 23.29
N THR A 187 7.06 -21.70 24.52
CA THR A 187 6.42 -20.58 25.25
C THR A 187 7.36 -19.36 25.45
N LYS A 188 8.56 -19.37 24.84
CA LYS A 188 9.54 -18.28 24.85
C LYS A 188 9.64 -17.48 23.55
N ARG A 189 9.01 -17.87 22.43
CA ARG A 189 9.02 -17.05 21.20
C ARG A 189 7.70 -16.29 21.02
N LEU A 190 7.65 -15.08 21.57
CA LEU A 190 6.50 -14.18 21.36
C LEU A 190 6.45 -13.63 19.91
N HIS A 191 7.59 -13.55 19.22
CA HIS A 191 7.71 -13.00 17.87
C HIS A 191 7.69 -14.08 16.79
N VAL A 192 7.05 -13.81 15.66
CA VAL A 192 6.93 -14.69 14.47
C VAL A 192 7.64 -14.07 13.27
N GLY A 193 8.26 -14.92 12.43
CA GLY A 193 8.95 -14.50 11.20
C GLY A 193 10.45 -14.25 11.35
N SER A 194 11.11 -14.77 12.40
CA SER A 194 12.56 -14.59 12.59
C SER A 194 13.37 -15.10 11.40
N ASP A 195 14.29 -14.27 10.94
CA ASP A 195 15.23 -14.52 9.85
C ASP A 195 14.57 -14.89 8.51
N ASP A 196 13.32 -14.50 8.29
CA ASP A 196 12.60 -14.69 7.04
C ASP A 196 13.06 -13.70 5.94
N PRO A 197 12.55 -13.80 4.69
CA PRO A 197 12.97 -12.90 3.62
C PRO A 197 12.85 -11.41 3.95
N PHE A 198 11.85 -11.01 4.74
CA PHE A 198 11.60 -9.61 5.08
C PHE A 198 12.58 -9.11 6.14
N GLU A 199 12.87 -9.89 7.18
CA GLU A 199 13.94 -9.52 8.13
C GLU A 199 15.30 -9.48 7.45
N ARG A 200 15.58 -10.44 6.55
CA ARG A 200 16.84 -10.48 5.81
C ARG A 200 16.99 -9.29 4.87
N SER A 201 15.93 -8.90 4.15
CA SER A 201 15.93 -7.71 3.31
C SER A 201 16.19 -6.45 4.14
N THR A 202 15.47 -6.29 5.26
CA THR A 202 15.72 -5.21 6.21
C THR A 202 17.15 -5.21 6.77
N ALA A 203 17.71 -6.39 7.06
CA ALA A 203 19.05 -6.53 7.61
C ALA A 203 20.18 -6.22 6.61
N LEU A 204 19.89 -6.03 5.32
CA LEU A 204 20.90 -5.63 4.33
C LEU A 204 21.40 -4.20 4.60
N ASP A 205 20.50 -3.31 4.98
CA ASP A 205 20.78 -1.87 5.12
C ASP A 205 20.59 -1.35 6.55
N THR A 206 20.14 -2.20 7.48
CA THR A 206 19.83 -1.80 8.87
C THR A 206 20.29 -2.84 9.89
N THR A 207 20.42 -2.43 11.15
CA THR A 207 20.68 -3.36 12.26
C THR A 207 19.39 -3.64 13.04
N LEU A 208 18.92 -4.88 13.05
CA LEU A 208 17.80 -5.28 13.91
C LEU A 208 18.29 -5.37 15.36
N PHE A 209 17.59 -4.72 16.28
CA PHE A 209 17.96 -4.72 17.71
C PHE A 209 16.88 -5.28 18.63
N ALA A 210 15.63 -5.36 18.17
CA ALA A 210 14.53 -5.86 18.98
C ALA A 210 13.47 -6.55 18.10
N ARG A 211 12.95 -7.67 18.59
CA ARG A 211 11.83 -8.42 18.01
C ARG A 211 10.71 -8.56 19.03
N GLY A 212 9.61 -7.85 18.77
CA GLY A 212 8.50 -7.67 19.68
C GLY A 212 8.82 -6.69 20.82
N LEU A 213 7.78 -6.04 21.36
CA LEU A 213 7.92 -5.00 22.38
C LEU A 213 8.66 -5.45 23.66
N LYS A 214 8.68 -6.76 23.96
CA LYS A 214 9.38 -7.30 25.13
C LYS A 214 10.91 -7.21 25.03
N GLN A 215 11.47 -7.01 23.83
CA GLN A 215 12.91 -6.87 23.61
C GLN A 215 13.38 -5.41 23.62
N PHE A 216 12.46 -4.45 23.64
CA PHE A 216 12.78 -3.03 23.79
C PHE A 216 13.05 -2.69 25.26
N THR A 217 13.75 -1.57 25.52
CA THR A 217 13.81 -1.05 26.90
C THR A 217 12.41 -0.62 27.35
N PRO A 218 12.13 -0.60 28.68
CA PRO A 218 10.83 -0.16 29.19
C PRO A 218 10.40 1.22 28.68
N GLU A 219 11.34 2.16 28.55
CA GLU A 219 11.11 3.52 28.05
C GLU A 219 10.73 3.51 26.57
N GLN A 220 11.48 2.77 25.74
CA GLN A 220 11.20 2.64 24.31
C GLN A 220 9.82 1.98 24.07
N ALA A 221 9.53 0.90 24.80
CA ALA A 221 8.24 0.23 24.73
C ALA A 221 7.10 1.15 25.19
N ALA A 222 7.31 1.99 26.20
CA ALA A 222 6.33 2.97 26.65
C ALA A 222 6.04 4.04 25.58
N VAL A 223 7.06 4.55 24.89
CA VAL A 223 6.89 5.46 23.75
C VAL A 223 6.07 4.79 22.65
N ILE A 224 6.45 3.59 22.22
CA ILE A 224 5.72 2.90 21.13
C ILE A 224 4.26 2.65 21.52
N ARG A 225 3.99 2.20 22.75
CA ARG A 225 2.60 2.03 23.24
C ARG A 225 1.83 3.34 23.27
N SER A 226 2.47 4.45 23.65
CA SER A 226 1.86 5.77 23.62
C SER A 226 1.49 6.16 22.18
N GLU A 227 2.41 5.97 21.23
CA GLU A 227 2.17 6.31 19.82
C GLU A 227 1.07 5.44 19.19
N LEU A 228 1.00 4.15 19.52
CA LEU A 228 -0.09 3.26 19.10
C LEU A 228 -1.46 3.71 19.64
N ARG A 229 -1.53 4.19 20.89
CA ARG A 229 -2.77 4.77 21.45
C ARG A 229 -3.17 6.05 20.74
N VAL A 230 -2.20 6.89 20.34
CA VAL A 230 -2.48 8.09 19.54
C VAL A 230 -3.07 7.70 18.18
N VAL A 231 -2.54 6.65 17.54
CA VAL A 231 -3.09 6.11 16.27
C VAL A 231 -4.52 5.65 16.46
N GLU A 232 -4.81 4.85 17.50
CA GLU A 232 -6.19 4.46 17.81
C GLU A 232 -7.09 5.68 18.01
N GLY A 233 -6.63 6.68 18.77
CA GLY A 233 -7.35 7.92 18.99
C GLY A 233 -7.67 8.67 17.69
N ILE A 234 -6.76 8.67 16.70
CA ILE A 234 -6.99 9.29 15.39
C ILE A 234 -8.18 8.62 14.71
N PHE A 235 -8.14 7.30 14.54
CA PHE A 235 -9.20 6.59 13.85
C PHE A 235 -10.51 6.56 14.66
N HIS A 236 -10.44 6.47 15.98
CA HIS A 236 -11.60 6.51 16.86
C HIS A 236 -12.36 7.82 16.69
N ASP A 237 -11.67 8.95 16.87
CA ASP A 237 -12.29 10.28 16.82
C ASP A 237 -12.75 10.61 15.39
N ALA A 238 -12.00 10.18 14.36
CA ALA A 238 -12.44 10.29 12.97
C ALA A 238 -13.74 9.52 12.72
N ASN A 239 -13.83 8.28 13.20
CA ASN A 239 -15.04 7.47 13.06
C ASN A 239 -16.25 8.13 13.75
N ARG A 240 -16.03 8.79 14.89
CA ARG A 240 -17.06 9.58 15.58
C ARG A 240 -17.48 10.82 14.77
N ALA A 241 -16.53 11.58 14.20
CA ALA A 241 -16.84 12.71 13.33
C ALA A 241 -17.69 12.29 12.13
N ILE A 242 -17.35 11.17 11.49
CA ILE A 242 -18.08 10.61 10.36
C ILE A 242 -19.49 10.22 10.78
N ALA A 243 -19.63 9.46 11.87
CA ALA A 243 -20.93 9.00 12.37
C ALA A 243 -21.87 10.15 12.78
N LEU A 244 -21.31 11.26 13.28
CA LEU A 244 -22.07 12.46 13.64
C LEU A 244 -22.39 13.38 12.45
N ASN A 245 -21.82 13.10 11.27
CA ASN A 245 -21.95 13.94 10.07
C ASN A 245 -21.70 15.43 10.37
N LEU A 246 -20.55 15.72 11.00
CA LEU A 246 -20.26 17.08 11.48
C LEU A 246 -20.26 18.10 10.31
N PRO A 247 -20.88 19.29 10.44
CA PRO A 247 -21.09 20.22 9.32
C PRO A 247 -19.81 20.66 8.58
N LYS A 248 -18.66 20.71 9.27
CA LYS A 248 -17.37 21.09 8.66
C LYS A 248 -16.61 19.90 8.04
N ALA A 249 -17.15 18.68 8.09
CA ALA A 249 -16.53 17.49 7.52
C ALA A 249 -16.45 17.57 5.99
N GLU A 250 -17.42 18.22 5.32
CA GLU A 250 -17.44 18.40 3.86
C GLU A 250 -16.17 19.10 3.35
N ALA A 251 -15.69 20.11 4.07
CA ALA A 251 -14.47 20.81 3.68
C ALA A 251 -13.22 19.93 3.81
N ILE A 252 -13.21 18.99 4.77
CA ILE A 252 -12.12 18.02 4.93
C ILE A 252 -12.18 17.01 3.78
N TYR A 253 -13.37 16.47 3.50
CA TYR A 253 -13.60 15.56 2.38
C TYR A 253 -13.14 16.18 1.05
N ALA A 254 -13.54 17.42 0.78
CA ALA A 254 -13.14 18.12 -0.44
C ALA A 254 -11.63 18.32 -0.56
N SER A 255 -10.93 18.64 0.54
CA SER A 255 -9.47 18.81 0.53
C SER A 255 -8.72 17.50 0.26
N PHE A 256 -9.23 16.36 0.76
CA PHE A 256 -8.54 15.07 0.65
C PHE A 256 -8.96 14.23 -0.55
N PHE A 257 -10.17 14.42 -1.06
CA PHE A 257 -10.75 13.59 -2.12
C PHE A 257 -11.34 14.39 -3.29
N GLY A 258 -11.18 15.72 -3.31
CA GLY A 258 -11.58 16.58 -4.42
C GLY A 258 -13.08 16.78 -4.55
N SER A 259 -13.53 17.26 -5.72
CA SER A 259 -14.96 17.51 -5.98
C SER A 259 -15.80 16.23 -6.02
N ASN A 260 -15.18 15.07 -6.25
CA ASN A 260 -15.80 13.74 -6.25
C ASN A 260 -15.78 13.06 -4.88
N HIS A 261 -15.49 13.78 -3.79
CA HIS A 261 -15.37 13.20 -2.45
C HIS A 261 -16.60 12.42 -1.99
N ARG A 262 -17.82 12.80 -2.43
CA ARG A 262 -19.06 12.09 -2.08
C ARG A 262 -19.08 10.66 -2.61
N ASP A 263 -18.46 10.42 -3.77
CA ASP A 263 -18.38 9.09 -4.39
C ASP A 263 -17.47 8.14 -3.59
N VAL A 264 -16.59 8.69 -2.75
CA VAL A 264 -15.61 7.94 -1.96
C VAL A 264 -15.78 8.11 -0.44
N ALA A 265 -16.84 8.78 0.01
CA ALA A 265 -17.09 9.00 1.43
C ALA A 265 -17.30 7.68 2.20
N GLN A 266 -18.04 6.73 1.60
CA GLN A 266 -18.25 5.42 2.22
C GLN A 266 -16.97 4.56 2.24
N PRO A 267 -16.22 4.41 1.13
CA PRO A 267 -14.89 3.79 1.16
C PRO A 267 -13.94 4.41 2.20
N PHE A 268 -13.96 5.72 2.40
CA PHE A 268 -13.18 6.38 3.44
C PHE A 268 -13.64 5.97 4.85
N ALA A 269 -14.94 5.98 5.11
CA ALA A 269 -15.50 5.54 6.39
C ALA A 269 -15.11 4.08 6.70
N ASP A 270 -15.18 3.20 5.70
CA ASP A 270 -14.76 1.80 5.84
C ASP A 270 -13.26 1.68 6.12
N ALA A 271 -12.42 2.48 5.46
CA ALA A 271 -10.98 2.51 5.71
C ALA A 271 -10.66 3.00 7.13
N VAL A 272 -11.35 4.04 7.62
CA VAL A 272 -11.21 4.56 8.99
C VAL A 272 -11.64 3.51 10.02
N ALA A 273 -12.77 2.84 9.80
CA ALA A 273 -13.25 1.78 10.70
C ALA A 273 -12.27 0.59 10.76
N ARG A 274 -11.69 0.21 9.62
CA ARG A 274 -10.68 -0.86 9.54
C ARG A 274 -9.35 -0.46 10.17
N GLY A 275 -8.92 0.80 9.98
CA GLY A 275 -7.78 1.38 10.68
C GLY A 275 -7.97 1.37 12.20
N LEU A 276 -9.16 1.74 12.68
CA LEU A 276 -9.52 1.66 14.11
C LEU A 276 -9.40 0.22 14.63
N ALA A 277 -10.00 -0.75 13.93
CA ALA A 277 -9.95 -2.16 14.33
C ALA A 277 -8.50 -2.68 14.43
N LEU A 278 -7.67 -2.38 13.42
CA LEU A 278 -6.26 -2.77 13.43
C LEU A 278 -5.45 -2.11 14.53
N SER A 279 -5.62 -0.80 14.73
CA SER A 279 -4.88 -0.05 15.75
C SER A 279 -5.10 -0.62 17.16
N ARG A 280 -6.28 -1.21 17.42
CA ARG A 280 -6.57 -1.95 18.65
C ARG A 280 -5.86 -3.29 18.71
N GLU A 281 -5.81 -4.04 17.61
CA GLU A 281 -5.12 -5.33 17.58
C GLU A 281 -3.60 -5.19 17.71
N TYR A 282 -3.01 -4.13 17.15
CA TYR A 282 -1.60 -3.81 17.32
C TYR A 282 -1.20 -3.48 18.77
N GLN A 283 -2.17 -3.08 19.62
CA GLN A 283 -1.96 -2.89 21.05
C GLN A 283 -2.15 -4.18 21.87
N GLY A 284 -2.70 -5.24 21.27
CA GLY A 284 -2.89 -6.53 21.92
C GLY A 284 -1.61 -7.38 21.92
N VAL A 285 -1.66 -8.53 22.61
CA VAL A 285 -0.51 -9.44 22.77
C VAL A 285 0.10 -9.86 21.42
N TRP A 286 -0.73 -10.13 20.42
CA TRP A 286 -0.27 -10.46 19.07
C TRP A 286 0.30 -9.27 18.31
N GLY A 287 -0.18 -8.06 18.60
CA GLY A 287 0.34 -6.82 18.03
C GLY A 287 1.71 -6.47 18.57
N GLU A 288 1.91 -6.58 19.88
CA GLU A 288 3.20 -6.31 20.53
C GLU A 288 4.32 -7.19 19.96
N ALA A 289 4.01 -8.42 19.54
CA ALA A 289 4.93 -9.34 18.89
C ALA A 289 5.41 -8.89 17.50
N LYS A 290 4.63 -8.06 16.81
CA LYS A 290 4.86 -7.65 15.42
C LYS A 290 5.69 -6.38 15.30
N ILE A 291 6.10 -5.78 16.41
CA ILE A 291 6.95 -4.59 16.42
C ILE A 291 8.42 -5.00 16.32
N VAL A 292 9.12 -4.53 15.29
CA VAL A 292 10.54 -4.81 15.07
C VAL A 292 11.33 -3.52 15.19
N GLY A 293 12.34 -3.51 16.05
CA GLY A 293 13.23 -2.36 16.25
C GLY A 293 14.44 -2.46 15.35
N VAL A 294 14.72 -1.37 14.63
CA VAL A 294 15.88 -1.26 13.73
C VAL A 294 16.67 0.01 13.99
N ASP A 295 17.99 -0.07 13.79
CA ASP A 295 18.87 1.09 13.69
C ASP A 295 19.20 1.29 12.20
N SER A 296 18.72 2.40 11.63
CA SER A 296 18.95 2.79 10.23
C SER A 296 19.40 4.25 10.15
N SER A 297 20.32 4.55 9.22
CA SER A 297 20.74 5.92 8.92
C SER A 297 19.69 6.71 8.13
N ASP A 298 18.70 6.01 7.55
CA ASP A 298 17.63 6.60 6.75
C ASP A 298 16.74 7.54 7.58
N SER A 299 16.05 8.43 6.88
CA SER A 299 15.03 9.36 7.40
C SER A 299 13.64 8.74 7.54
N VAL A 300 13.47 7.46 7.23
CA VAL A 300 12.21 6.74 7.41
C VAL A 300 12.02 6.36 8.89
N ALA A 301 10.90 6.80 9.47
CA ALA A 301 10.55 6.55 10.87
C ALA A 301 10.05 5.12 11.12
N ALA A 302 9.20 4.63 10.22
CA ALA A 302 8.71 3.27 10.22
C ALA A 302 8.37 2.82 8.80
N TRP A 303 8.37 1.51 8.57
CA TRP A 303 7.87 0.90 7.34
C TRP A 303 7.28 -0.48 7.62
N MET A 304 6.52 -0.98 6.65
CA MET A 304 6.09 -2.37 6.61
C MET A 304 6.17 -2.92 5.19
N TYR A 305 6.30 -4.24 5.06
CA TYR A 305 6.21 -4.89 3.76
C TYR A 305 4.77 -5.32 3.52
N LYS A 306 4.15 -4.81 2.45
CA LYS A 306 2.75 -5.12 2.12
C LYS A 306 2.49 -6.63 1.94
N ARG A 307 3.52 -7.38 1.52
CA ARG A 307 3.48 -8.85 1.34
C ARG A 307 3.83 -9.63 2.60
N ASP A 308 4.23 -8.97 3.69
CA ASP A 308 4.49 -9.64 4.97
C ASP A 308 3.17 -10.04 5.62
N PHE A 309 2.83 -11.33 5.50
CA PHE A 309 1.64 -11.90 6.13
C PHE A 309 1.66 -11.76 7.67
N HIS A 310 2.84 -11.62 8.27
CA HIS A 310 2.95 -11.36 9.71
C HIS A 310 2.56 -9.92 10.07
N GLY A 311 2.51 -8.99 9.11
CA GLY A 311 2.12 -7.59 9.33
C GLY A 311 3.06 -6.87 10.30
N ARG A 312 4.37 -7.10 10.20
CA ARG A 312 5.34 -6.47 11.10
C ARG A 312 5.55 -5.00 10.77
N LEU A 313 5.71 -4.20 11.82
CA LEU A 313 6.05 -2.78 11.74
C LEU A 313 7.52 -2.64 12.16
N PHE A 314 8.36 -2.21 11.22
CA PHE A 314 9.76 -1.92 11.46
C PHE A 314 9.88 -0.46 11.88
N ILE A 315 10.41 -0.21 13.08
CA ILE A 315 10.47 1.13 13.68
C ILE A 315 11.93 1.52 13.88
N ASN A 316 12.34 2.60 13.24
CA ASN A 316 13.69 3.15 13.37
C ASN A 316 13.86 3.83 14.74
N ARG A 317 14.86 3.38 15.52
CA ARG A 317 15.13 3.89 16.87
C ARG A 317 15.30 5.40 16.92
N LYS A 318 15.87 6.00 15.88
CA LYS A 318 16.10 7.46 15.75
C LYS A 318 14.82 8.29 15.96
N PHE A 319 13.66 7.71 15.66
CA PHE A 319 12.37 8.39 15.71
C PHE A 319 11.49 7.95 16.89
N MET A 320 12.03 7.18 17.84
CA MET A 320 11.30 6.75 19.05
C MET A 320 11.20 7.88 20.07
N GLN A 321 10.42 8.91 19.70
CA GLN A 321 10.11 10.08 20.51
C GLN A 321 8.59 10.28 20.57
N PRO A 322 8.04 10.76 21.70
CA PRO A 322 6.61 11.05 21.80
C PRO A 322 6.16 12.06 20.74
N GLY A 323 5.10 11.72 20.00
CA GLY A 323 4.48 12.52 18.94
C GLY A 323 5.02 12.29 17.53
N PHE A 324 6.04 11.46 17.35
CA PHE A 324 6.77 11.35 16.08
C PHE A 324 6.38 10.14 15.24
N LEU A 325 5.93 9.06 15.88
CA LEU A 325 5.67 7.81 15.17
C LEU A 325 4.21 7.69 14.78
N CYS A 326 3.28 8.34 15.48
CA CYS A 326 1.86 8.08 15.34
C CYS A 326 1.34 8.19 13.90
N LEU A 327 1.72 9.21 13.14
CA LEU A 327 1.29 9.35 11.74
C LEU A 327 1.95 8.29 10.85
N SER A 328 3.23 7.99 11.05
CA SER A 328 3.93 6.93 10.32
C SER A 328 3.34 5.55 10.63
N LEU A 329 3.13 5.19 11.89
CA LEU A 329 2.52 3.92 12.29
C LEU A 329 1.09 3.81 11.75
N GLY A 330 0.30 4.88 11.83
CA GLY A 330 -1.03 4.93 11.25
C GLY A 330 -1.01 4.70 9.74
N HIS A 331 -0.09 5.35 9.03
CA HIS A 331 0.16 5.14 7.60
C HIS A 331 0.53 3.68 7.30
N GLU A 332 1.51 3.10 7.99
CA GLU A 332 1.97 1.73 7.74
C GLU A 332 0.86 0.70 8.03
N MET A 333 0.04 0.92 9.06
CA MET A 333 -1.13 0.07 9.34
C MET A 333 -2.15 0.07 8.19
N LEU A 334 -2.31 1.19 7.47
CA LEU A 334 -3.28 1.29 6.38
C LEU A 334 -2.89 0.45 5.15
N HIS A 335 -1.60 0.14 4.96
CA HIS A 335 -1.13 -0.77 3.91
C HIS A 335 -1.50 -2.23 4.16
N THR A 336 -1.73 -2.60 5.42
CA THR A 336 -1.99 -4.00 5.77
C THR A 336 -3.24 -4.53 5.08
N ASN A 337 -3.23 -5.82 4.79
CA ASN A 337 -4.43 -6.58 4.38
C ASN A 337 -4.77 -7.56 5.51
N ARG A 338 -4.72 -8.87 5.26
CA ARG A 338 -4.88 -9.87 6.31
C ARG A 338 -3.56 -10.06 7.03
N VAL A 339 -3.58 -9.89 8.35
CA VAL A 339 -2.43 -10.07 9.23
C VAL A 339 -2.62 -11.36 10.02
N ASP A 340 -1.55 -12.15 10.16
CA ASP A 340 -1.57 -13.37 10.96
C ASP A 340 -2.07 -13.10 12.39
N ARG A 341 -2.99 -13.94 12.87
CA ARG A 341 -3.63 -13.89 14.22
C ARG A 341 -4.42 -12.62 14.53
N PHE A 342 -4.63 -11.76 13.55
CA PHE A 342 -5.52 -10.60 13.63
C PHE A 342 -6.90 -10.99 13.09
N ARG A 343 -7.96 -10.50 13.73
CA ARG A 343 -9.33 -10.62 13.21
C ARG A 343 -9.65 -9.48 12.27
N ALA A 344 -9.05 -8.31 12.52
CA ALA A 344 -9.21 -7.16 11.66
C ALA A 344 -8.51 -7.40 10.31
N ILE A 345 -9.04 -6.77 9.26
CA ILE A 345 -8.46 -6.78 7.93
C ILE A 345 -8.19 -5.32 7.57
N GLY A 346 -6.96 -5.04 7.14
CA GLY A 346 -6.53 -3.69 6.83
C GLY A 346 -6.98 -3.17 5.48
N PRO A 347 -7.05 -1.83 5.32
CA PRO A 347 -7.55 -1.18 4.11
C PRO A 347 -6.81 -1.51 2.81
N ASN A 348 -5.62 -2.13 2.89
CA ASN A 348 -4.81 -2.48 1.73
C ASN A 348 -4.43 -1.27 0.87
N ALA A 349 -4.25 -0.11 1.51
CA ALA A 349 -3.87 1.14 0.86
C ALA A 349 -2.51 1.03 0.16
N ALA A 350 -2.21 1.98 -0.71
CA ALA A 350 -0.96 2.08 -1.44
C ALA A 350 -0.33 3.47 -1.25
N ASP A 351 0.90 3.61 -1.73
CA ASP A 351 1.64 4.86 -1.79
C ASP A 351 1.62 5.38 -3.23
N PHE A 352 0.51 6.02 -3.63
CA PHE A 352 0.43 6.62 -4.96
C PHE A 352 1.12 7.98 -5.02
N PHE A 353 1.02 8.74 -3.94
CA PHE A 353 1.66 10.04 -3.76
C PHE A 353 1.70 10.39 -2.27
N TYR A 354 2.66 11.23 -1.90
CA TYR A 354 2.85 11.64 -0.51
C TYR A 354 2.30 13.05 -0.26
N LEU A 355 1.93 13.31 0.99
CA LEU A 355 1.48 14.63 1.43
C LEU A 355 2.57 15.27 2.30
N LYS A 356 3.49 16.02 1.67
CA LYS A 356 4.56 16.76 2.37
C LYS A 356 4.46 18.26 2.17
N GLY A 357 4.20 18.95 3.28
CA GLY A 357 4.08 20.41 3.35
C GLY A 357 5.25 21.20 2.76
N HIS A 358 6.46 20.85 3.17
CA HIS A 358 7.69 21.58 2.77
C HIS A 358 8.01 21.47 1.27
N LEU A 359 7.41 20.51 0.56
CA LEU A 359 7.56 20.33 -0.89
C LEU A 359 6.43 21.00 -1.69
N SER A 360 5.49 21.68 -1.04
CA SER A 360 4.33 22.32 -1.70
C SER A 360 4.73 23.28 -2.82
N GLY A 361 5.91 23.91 -2.75
CA GLY A 361 6.45 24.77 -3.80
C GLY A 361 6.75 24.06 -5.13
N LEU A 362 6.79 22.73 -5.17
CA LEU A 362 6.95 21.94 -6.41
C LEU A 362 5.60 21.62 -7.07
N LEU A 363 4.47 21.87 -6.42
CA LEU A 363 3.14 21.65 -6.99
C LEU A 363 2.74 22.80 -7.93
N GLY A 364 1.75 22.54 -8.77
CA GLY A 364 1.14 23.56 -9.62
C GLY A 364 0.37 24.61 -8.81
N SER A 365 0.15 25.78 -9.41
CA SER A 365 -0.55 26.89 -8.75
C SER A 365 -2.04 26.58 -8.56
N ALA A 366 -2.48 26.44 -7.32
CA ALA A 366 -3.88 26.60 -6.93
C ALA A 366 -3.98 27.75 -5.92
N SER A 367 -5.00 28.60 -6.08
CA SER A 367 -5.26 29.74 -5.21
C SER A 367 -5.37 29.29 -3.75
N HIS A 368 -4.61 29.94 -2.86
CA HIS A 368 -4.48 29.56 -1.45
C HIS A 368 -5.76 29.90 -0.67
N ALA A 369 -6.61 28.91 -0.44
CA ALA A 369 -7.35 28.90 0.83
C ALA A 369 -6.33 28.49 1.91
N VAL A 370 -6.20 29.31 2.97
CA VAL A 370 -5.43 28.93 4.15
C VAL A 370 -6.13 27.70 4.75
N GLN A 371 -5.55 26.52 4.53
CA GLN A 371 -6.04 25.28 5.14
C GLN A 371 -5.34 25.07 6.48
N ASP A 372 -6.06 24.52 7.44
CA ASP A 372 -5.48 24.08 8.70
C ASP A 372 -4.56 22.87 8.43
N GLY A 373 -3.26 23.09 8.45
CA GLY A 373 -2.23 22.05 8.31
C GLY A 373 -1.63 21.94 6.90
N PRO A 374 -0.29 21.80 6.79
CA PRO A 374 0.40 21.86 5.51
C PRO A 374 0.10 20.66 4.60
N GLU A 375 -0.20 19.48 5.15
CA GLU A 375 -0.57 18.29 4.36
C GLU A 375 -1.97 18.39 3.75
N ARG A 376 -2.91 19.05 4.45
CA ARG A 376 -4.23 19.35 3.91
C ARG A 376 -4.14 20.32 2.73
N ALA A 377 -3.28 21.33 2.83
CA ALA A 377 -3.02 22.26 1.73
C ALA A 377 -2.41 21.55 0.50
N VAL A 378 -1.41 20.70 0.72
CA VAL A 378 -0.81 19.86 -0.34
C VAL A 378 -1.88 18.98 -0.99
N SER A 379 -2.69 18.30 -0.19
CA SER A 379 -3.76 17.45 -0.70
C SER A 379 -4.77 18.23 -1.53
N ASP A 380 -5.20 19.41 -1.07
CA ASP A 380 -6.16 20.25 -1.80
C ASP A 380 -5.61 20.66 -3.18
N ILE A 381 -4.32 21.01 -3.27
CA ILE A 381 -3.66 21.32 -4.54
C ILE A 381 -3.64 20.09 -5.47
N ILE A 382 -3.25 18.92 -4.96
CA ILE A 382 -3.23 17.67 -5.74
C ILE A 382 -4.65 17.33 -6.23
N MET A 383 -5.66 17.43 -5.37
CA MET A 383 -7.06 17.14 -5.69
C MET A 383 -7.65 18.12 -6.72
N ARG A 384 -7.14 19.34 -6.80
CA ARG A 384 -7.46 20.32 -7.86
C ARG A 384 -6.71 20.10 -9.18
N GLY A 385 -5.90 19.04 -9.27
CA GLY A 385 -5.11 18.74 -10.47
C GLY A 385 -3.78 19.49 -10.53
N GLY A 386 -3.21 19.84 -9.37
CA GLY A 386 -1.93 20.52 -9.24
C GLY A 386 -0.73 19.60 -9.03
N LEU A 387 -0.86 18.28 -9.22
CA LEU A 387 0.28 17.36 -9.08
C LEU A 387 1.29 17.61 -10.21
N THR A 388 2.59 17.55 -9.91
CA THR A 388 3.64 17.74 -10.93
C THR A 388 4.62 16.57 -10.91
N VAL A 389 5.29 16.36 -12.05
CA VAL A 389 6.40 15.40 -12.14
C VAL A 389 7.52 15.75 -11.16
N ALA A 390 7.80 17.05 -10.98
CA ALA A 390 8.83 17.51 -10.05
C ALA A 390 8.49 17.16 -8.60
N TYR A 391 7.22 17.28 -8.22
CA TYR A 391 6.76 16.89 -6.89
C TYR A 391 6.95 15.38 -6.65
N LEU A 392 6.52 14.54 -7.60
CA LEU A 392 6.68 13.08 -7.47
C LEU A 392 8.16 12.69 -7.39
N LYS A 393 9.01 13.24 -8.25
CA LYS A 393 10.46 12.95 -8.26
C LYS A 393 11.20 13.38 -7.01
N ALA A 394 10.64 14.27 -6.19
CA ALA A 394 11.22 14.62 -4.90
C ALA A 394 11.22 13.45 -3.89
N PHE A 395 10.46 12.38 -4.16
CA PHE A 395 10.34 11.18 -3.34
C PHE A 395 11.12 9.97 -3.90
N GLY A 396 11.86 10.15 -5.01
CA GLY A 396 12.58 9.08 -5.70
C GLY A 396 12.15 8.95 -7.16
N ASP A 397 12.76 8.00 -7.87
CA ASP A 397 12.46 7.73 -9.28
C ASP A 397 11.48 6.55 -9.48
N ASP A 398 11.17 5.81 -8.41
CA ASP A 398 10.17 4.74 -8.44
C ASP A 398 8.76 5.31 -8.26
N HIS A 399 7.93 5.11 -9.27
CA HIS A 399 6.55 5.56 -9.31
C HIS A 399 5.60 4.45 -9.79
N ASP A 400 6.01 3.18 -9.68
CA ASP A 400 5.28 2.06 -10.28
C ASP A 400 3.86 1.95 -9.75
N SER A 401 3.65 2.18 -8.45
CA SER A 401 2.30 2.19 -7.85
C SER A 401 1.38 3.26 -8.44
N PHE A 402 1.92 4.46 -8.74
CA PHE A 402 1.17 5.55 -9.35
C PHE A 402 0.84 5.25 -10.81
N LEU A 403 1.84 4.82 -11.58
CA LEU A 403 1.69 4.46 -13.00
C LEU A 403 0.70 3.32 -13.17
N PHE A 404 0.89 2.23 -12.42
CA PHE A 404 0.02 1.05 -12.43
C PHE A 404 -1.42 1.42 -12.14
N ARG A 405 -1.68 2.25 -11.12
CA ARG A 405 -3.05 2.60 -10.74
C ARG A 405 -3.76 3.43 -11.80
N ILE A 406 -3.05 4.34 -12.48
CA ILE A 406 -3.64 5.14 -13.57
C ILE A 406 -3.92 4.26 -14.78
N SER A 407 -2.98 3.38 -15.14
CA SER A 407 -3.17 2.43 -16.22
C SER A 407 -4.34 1.48 -15.96
N ASP A 408 -4.43 0.90 -14.76
CA ASP A 408 -5.54 0.03 -14.35
C ASP A 408 -6.89 0.75 -14.41
N TYR A 409 -6.97 1.98 -13.88
CA TYR A 409 -8.21 2.75 -13.87
C TYR A 409 -8.71 3.12 -15.27
N LEU A 410 -7.79 3.49 -16.16
CA LEU A 410 -8.12 3.94 -17.53
C LEU A 410 -8.11 2.81 -18.55
N GLY A 411 -7.72 1.59 -18.17
CA GLY A 411 -7.55 0.47 -19.09
C GLY A 411 -6.40 0.66 -20.08
N LEU A 412 -5.34 1.36 -19.65
CA LEU A 412 -4.11 1.56 -20.44
C LEU A 412 -3.14 0.39 -20.20
N GLY A 413 -2.24 0.16 -21.16
CA GLY A 413 -1.15 -0.81 -21.01
C GLY A 413 -0.02 -0.33 -20.11
N ASP A 414 1.08 -1.09 -20.10
CA ASP A 414 2.22 -0.89 -19.19
C ASP A 414 3.21 0.20 -19.66
N ASP A 415 2.97 0.84 -20.81
CA ASP A 415 3.89 1.80 -21.44
C ASP A 415 3.62 3.27 -21.04
N LEU A 416 2.90 3.50 -19.94
CA LEU A 416 2.55 4.85 -19.49
C LEU A 416 3.74 5.53 -18.82
N ASP A 417 4.27 6.58 -19.45
CA ASP A 417 5.33 7.38 -18.83
C ASP A 417 4.78 8.34 -17.75
N LEU A 418 5.66 8.73 -16.83
CA LEU A 418 5.32 9.56 -15.68
C LEU A 418 4.68 10.91 -16.04
N ARG A 419 5.11 11.56 -17.14
CA ARG A 419 4.53 12.85 -17.54
C ARG A 419 3.10 12.66 -18.01
N ALA A 420 2.87 11.69 -18.90
CA ALA A 420 1.53 11.35 -19.37
C ALA A 420 0.62 10.93 -18.20
N ALA A 421 1.14 10.15 -17.26
CA ALA A 421 0.40 9.75 -16.05
C ALA A 421 -0.04 10.96 -15.22
N VAL A 422 0.86 11.92 -14.94
CA VAL A 422 0.51 13.14 -14.20
C VAL A 422 -0.54 13.99 -14.94
N GLU A 423 -0.43 14.11 -16.27
CA GLU A 423 -1.42 14.83 -17.07
C GLU A 423 -2.81 14.16 -16.99
N LEU A 424 -2.88 12.84 -17.13
CA LEU A 424 -4.12 12.07 -16.99
C LEU A 424 -4.70 12.16 -15.58
N PHE A 425 -3.85 12.09 -14.54
CA PHE A 425 -4.24 12.28 -13.15
C PHE A 425 -4.85 13.66 -12.92
N ASN A 426 -4.21 14.72 -13.40
CA ASN A 426 -4.70 16.09 -13.23
C ASN A 426 -5.97 16.37 -14.05
N ALA A 427 -6.18 15.69 -15.17
CA ALA A 427 -7.39 15.83 -15.98
C ALA A 427 -8.61 15.07 -15.44
N ASN A 428 -8.43 14.03 -14.62
CA ASN A 428 -9.52 13.12 -14.23
C ASN A 428 -9.86 13.19 -12.73
N SER A 429 -10.82 14.04 -12.37
CA SER A 429 -11.25 14.24 -10.97
C SER A 429 -11.79 12.97 -10.28
N PRO A 430 -12.67 12.16 -10.91
CA PRO A 430 -13.11 10.89 -10.32
C PRO A 430 -11.96 9.92 -10.03
N MET A 431 -10.98 9.80 -10.94
CA MET A 431 -9.80 8.96 -10.73
C MET A 431 -8.97 9.45 -9.54
N ARG A 432 -8.76 10.77 -9.41
CA ARG A 432 -8.02 11.33 -8.27
C ARG A 432 -8.69 10.98 -6.94
N ALA A 433 -10.01 11.12 -6.84
CA ALA A 433 -10.76 10.75 -5.64
C ALA A 433 -10.59 9.26 -5.29
N GLN A 434 -10.70 8.37 -6.30
CA GLN A 434 -10.53 6.93 -6.14
C GLN A 434 -9.10 6.51 -5.78
N MET A 435 -8.10 7.21 -6.30
CA MET A 435 -6.70 7.02 -5.90
C MET A 435 -6.48 7.52 -4.47
N ALA A 436 -6.95 8.72 -4.14
CA ALA A 436 -6.78 9.32 -2.82
C ALA A 436 -7.43 8.48 -1.70
N VAL A 437 -8.63 7.94 -1.89
CA VAL A 437 -9.26 7.08 -0.87
C VAL A 437 -8.58 5.72 -0.70
N SER A 438 -7.67 5.36 -1.62
CA SER A 438 -6.83 4.17 -1.53
C SER A 438 -5.37 4.50 -1.24
N ASN A 439 -5.05 5.76 -0.93
CA ASN A 439 -3.71 6.27 -0.64
C ASN A 439 -3.50 6.39 0.87
N ALA A 440 -2.44 5.77 1.42
CA ALA A 440 -2.25 5.70 2.87
C ALA A 440 -2.10 7.09 3.51
N ASP A 441 -1.34 8.00 2.88
CA ASP A 441 -1.20 9.38 3.34
C ASP A 441 -2.54 10.14 3.36
N SER A 442 -3.29 10.09 2.26
CA SER A 442 -4.60 10.76 2.18
C SER A 442 -5.56 10.26 3.27
N LEU A 443 -5.58 8.95 3.52
CA LEU A 443 -6.41 8.33 4.55
C LEU A 443 -6.02 8.76 5.97
N ILE A 444 -4.73 8.70 6.35
CA ILE A 444 -4.30 9.03 7.71
C ILE A 444 -4.44 10.53 8.00
N TYR A 445 -4.12 11.40 7.04
CA TYR A 445 -4.24 12.85 7.23
C TYR A 445 -5.70 13.32 7.19
N ALA A 446 -6.56 12.70 6.39
CA ALA A 446 -8.00 12.95 6.44
C ALA A 446 -8.57 12.51 7.81
N ALA A 447 -8.21 11.32 8.29
CA ALA A 447 -8.61 10.86 9.62
C ALA A 447 -8.11 11.79 10.73
N LYS A 448 -6.86 12.27 10.64
CA LYS A 448 -6.31 13.24 11.60
C LYS A 448 -7.09 14.55 11.62
N ASN A 449 -7.46 15.07 10.44
CA ASN A 449 -8.28 16.28 10.36
C ASN A 449 -9.70 16.06 10.89
N MET A 450 -10.31 14.89 10.63
CA MET A 450 -11.59 14.52 11.22
C MET A 450 -11.52 14.40 12.74
N GLN A 451 -10.42 13.87 13.29
CA GLN A 451 -10.16 13.86 14.73
C GLN A 451 -10.13 15.29 15.29
N LEU A 452 -9.38 16.20 14.66
CA LEU A 452 -9.29 17.59 15.12
C LEU A 452 -10.67 18.27 15.11
N LEU A 453 -11.45 18.02 14.07
CA LEU A 453 -12.83 18.50 13.97
C LEU A 453 -13.72 17.93 15.10
N TYR A 454 -13.64 16.63 15.36
CA TYR A 454 -14.39 15.99 16.45
C TYR A 454 -14.04 16.58 17.80
N ARG A 455 -12.74 16.70 18.11
CA ARG A 455 -12.27 17.23 19.39
C ARG A 455 -12.71 18.67 19.60
N SER A 456 -12.57 19.51 18.57
CA SER A 456 -13.10 20.88 18.61
C SER A 456 -14.61 20.90 18.88
N ALA A 457 -15.39 20.04 18.22
CA ALA A 457 -16.83 19.98 18.43
C ALA A 457 -17.22 19.53 19.86
N VAL A 458 -16.46 18.60 20.46
CA VAL A 458 -16.70 18.12 21.82
C VAL A 458 -16.25 19.13 22.88
N GLU A 459 -15.11 19.80 22.68
CA GLU A 459 -14.61 20.84 23.59
C GLU A 459 -15.52 22.08 23.62
N HIS A 460 -16.19 22.37 22.50
CA HIS A 460 -17.12 23.51 22.37
C HIS A 460 -18.59 23.11 22.55
N ALA A 461 -18.87 21.87 22.96
CA ALA A 461 -20.22 21.48 23.36
C ALA A 461 -20.56 22.21 24.67
N PRO A 462 -21.60 23.06 24.72
CA PRO A 462 -21.90 23.83 25.93
C PRO A 462 -22.16 22.88 27.10
N LEU A 463 -21.62 23.25 28.27
CA LEU A 463 -21.94 22.68 29.60
C LEU A 463 -23.41 22.98 29.96
N ASP A 464 -24.37 22.53 29.14
CA ASP A 464 -25.79 22.79 29.35
C ASP A 464 -26.53 21.54 29.84
N ARG A 465 -25.88 20.85 30.79
CA ARG A 465 -26.48 19.79 31.62
C ARG A 465 -25.92 19.83 33.03
N SER A 466 -26.05 20.95 33.71
CA SER A 466 -26.10 20.98 35.16
C SER A 466 -26.82 22.23 35.63
N GLY A 467 -28.07 22.06 36.05
CA GLY A 467 -28.79 23.05 36.84
C GLY A 467 -30.17 23.37 36.28
N THR A 468 -31.16 22.56 36.63
CA THR A 468 -32.34 23.05 37.35
C THR A 468 -33.14 21.85 37.86
N ASP A 469 -33.52 21.98 39.14
CA ASP A 469 -34.24 21.03 39.98
C ASP A 469 -35.60 20.58 39.44
#